data_AF-A0A318CJV6-F1
#
_entry.id   AF-A0A318CJV6-F1
#
_cell.length_a   1.000
_cell.length_b   1.000
_cell.length_c   1.000
_cell.angle_alpha   90.00
_cell.angle_beta   90.00
_cell.angle_gamma   90.00
#
_symmetry.space_group_name_H-M   'P 1'
#
loop_
_entity.id
_entity.type
_entity.pdbx_description
1 polymer ?
#
loop_
_entity_poly.entity_id
_entity_poly.type
_entity_poly.pdbx_seq_one_letter_code
_entity_poly.pdbx_strand_id
1 'polypeptide(L)'
;MNIAKDKRLEQAARWLVRSQDKDFTPEDKKRMTAWLDEAPANREAFEEMRKAWKHIGVLTPVLAPISIHPYKAKKFADVKAVLSRFKESKNRAAIAMAAMAVMVLLCLPVFKTYFFEQAVQFMSIKPQPGSRKL
;
A
#
# COMPACT_ATOMS: atom_id res chain seq x y z
N MET A 1 28.98 -9.19 -18.52
CA MET A 1 27.73 -9.72 -17.91
C MET A 1 27.69 -9.22 -16.47
N ASN A 2 26.69 -8.41 -16.10
CA ASN A 2 26.61 -7.82 -14.77
C ASN A 2 25.64 -8.64 -13.93
N ILE A 3 26.18 -9.58 -13.15
CA ILE A 3 25.43 -10.56 -12.37
C ILE A 3 24.37 -9.89 -11.47
N ALA A 4 24.68 -8.72 -10.90
CA ALA A 4 23.73 -8.00 -10.06
C ALA A 4 22.55 -7.42 -10.86
N LYS A 5 22.81 -6.89 -12.06
CA LYS A 5 21.75 -6.44 -12.98
C LYS A 5 20.87 -7.62 -13.39
N ASP A 6 21.47 -8.74 -13.76
CA ASP A 6 20.76 -9.92 -14.25
C ASP A 6 19.80 -10.48 -13.17
N LYS A 7 20.26 -10.55 -11.92
CA LYS A 7 19.41 -10.93 -10.77
C LYS A 7 18.22 -9.99 -10.55
N ARG A 8 18.42 -8.67 -10.71
CA ARG A 8 17.33 -7.69 -10.59
C ARG A 8 16.32 -7.83 -11.70
N LEU A 9 16.76 -8.08 -12.93
CA LEU A 9 15.87 -8.33 -14.07
C LEU A 9 15.07 -9.63 -13.88
N GLU A 10 15.69 -10.68 -13.35
CA GLU A 10 15.00 -11.91 -13.01
C GLU A 10 13.91 -11.67 -11.94
N GLN A 11 14.25 -10.95 -10.88
CA GLN A 11 13.28 -10.63 -9.83
C GLN A 11 12.17 -9.70 -10.30
N ALA A 12 12.48 -8.74 -11.18
CA ALA A 12 11.49 -7.92 -11.89
C ALA A 12 10.51 -8.78 -12.71
N ALA A 13 11.03 -9.77 -13.46
CA ALA A 13 10.19 -10.69 -14.23
C ALA A 13 9.25 -11.49 -13.33
N ARG A 14 9.76 -12.00 -12.20
CA ARG A 14 8.94 -12.72 -11.20
C ARG A 14 7.81 -11.84 -10.66
N TRP A 15 8.09 -10.59 -10.31
CA TRP A 15 7.05 -9.65 -9.85
C TRP A 15 6.03 -9.31 -10.93
N LEU A 16 6.46 -9.14 -12.18
CA LEU A 16 5.55 -8.89 -13.29
C LEU A 16 4.59 -10.06 -13.54
N VAL A 17 5.08 -11.30 -13.50
CA VAL A 17 4.23 -12.49 -13.59
C VAL A 17 3.29 -12.56 -12.39
N ARG A 18 3.81 -12.47 -11.17
CA ARG A 18 3.00 -12.54 -9.94
C ARG A 18 1.88 -11.49 -9.90
N SER A 19 2.14 -10.28 -10.39
CA SER A 19 1.15 -9.19 -10.43
C SER A 19 -0.03 -9.42 -11.39
N GLN A 20 0.08 -10.40 -12.29
CA GLN A 20 -0.96 -10.77 -13.25
C GLN A 20 -1.82 -11.96 -12.76
N ASP A 21 -1.39 -12.65 -11.71
CA ASP A 21 -2.12 -13.78 -11.17
C ASP A 21 -3.44 -13.35 -10.53
N LYS A 22 -4.45 -14.24 -10.58
CA LYS A 22 -5.80 -13.96 -10.04
C LYS A 22 -5.82 -13.91 -8.50
N ASP A 23 -4.85 -14.57 -7.86
CA ASP A 23 -4.69 -14.66 -6.41
C ASP A 23 -3.70 -13.62 -5.85
N PHE A 24 -3.35 -12.59 -6.63
CA PHE A 24 -2.45 -11.53 -6.17
C PHE A 24 -3.03 -10.80 -4.94
N THR A 25 -2.34 -10.92 -3.81
CA THR A 25 -2.82 -10.45 -2.51
C THR A 25 -2.33 -9.03 -2.17
N PRO A 26 -2.96 -8.32 -1.21
CA PRO A 26 -2.41 -7.09 -0.64
C PRO A 26 -0.99 -7.26 -0.07
N GLU A 27 -0.69 -8.42 0.49
CA GLU A 27 0.63 -8.77 1.04
C GLU A 27 1.67 -8.90 -0.07
N ASP A 28 1.32 -9.51 -1.21
CA ASP A 28 2.17 -9.55 -2.41
C ASP A 28 2.50 -8.13 -2.89
N LYS A 29 1.50 -7.25 -2.96
CA LYS A 29 1.69 -5.85 -3.33
C LYS A 29 2.65 -5.13 -2.37
N LYS A 30 2.51 -5.35 -1.06
CA LYS A 30 3.41 -4.78 -0.06
C LYS A 30 4.84 -5.26 -0.25
N ARG A 31 5.06 -6.57 -0.45
CA ARG A 31 6.39 -7.14 -0.72
C ARG A 31 7.01 -6.62 -2.00
N MET A 32 6.23 -6.53 -3.09
CA MET A 32 6.68 -5.95 -4.35
C MET A 32 7.10 -4.49 -4.17
N THR A 33 6.28 -3.71 -3.46
CA THR A 33 6.55 -2.29 -3.21
C THR A 33 7.81 -2.11 -2.37
N ALA A 34 7.98 -2.90 -1.31
CA ALA A 34 9.19 -2.89 -0.49
C ALA A 34 10.45 -3.17 -1.32
N TRP A 35 10.41 -4.16 -2.21
CA TRP A 35 11.53 -4.47 -3.10
C TRP A 35 11.83 -3.33 -4.11
N LEU A 36 10.80 -2.66 -4.63
CA LEU A 36 10.97 -1.50 -5.51
C LEU A 36 11.56 -0.29 -4.77
N ASP A 37 11.23 -0.14 -3.49
CA ASP A 37 11.67 0.98 -2.66
C ASP A 37 13.10 0.77 -2.13
N GLU A 38 13.59 -0.47 -2.08
CA GLU A 38 14.91 -0.83 -1.57
C GLU A 38 16.07 -0.20 -2.36
N ALA A 39 15.96 -0.11 -3.69
CA ALA A 39 16.99 0.49 -4.53
C ALA A 39 16.42 1.07 -5.84
N PRO A 40 16.93 2.23 -6.32
CA PRO A 40 16.53 2.80 -7.61
C PRO A 40 16.72 1.81 -8.78
N ALA A 41 17.80 1.02 -8.74
CA ALA A 41 18.10 0.01 -9.75
C ALA A 41 17.04 -1.12 -9.82
N ASN A 42 16.30 -1.39 -8.74
CA ASN A 42 15.19 -2.36 -8.77
C ASN A 42 14.00 -1.80 -9.56
N ARG A 43 13.70 -0.51 -9.39
CA ARG A 43 12.67 0.18 -10.19
C ARG A 43 13.03 0.21 -11.66
N GLU A 44 14.29 0.51 -11.98
CA GLU A 44 14.79 0.51 -13.35
C GLU A 44 14.63 -0.87 -14.00
N ALA A 45 15.05 -1.94 -13.32
CA ALA A 45 14.89 -3.31 -13.79
C ALA A 45 13.42 -3.69 -13.98
N PHE A 46 12.54 -3.26 -13.07
CA PHE A 46 11.09 -3.49 -13.18
C PHE A 46 10.49 -2.80 -14.41
N GLU A 47 10.84 -1.53 -14.66
CA GLU A 47 10.36 -0.79 -15.82
C GLU A 47 10.95 -1.31 -17.14
N GLU A 48 12.22 -1.76 -17.14
CA GLU A 48 12.84 -2.44 -18.29
C GLU A 48 12.04 -3.69 -18.66
N MET A 49 11.79 -4.57 -17.68
CA MET A 49 11.04 -5.81 -17.91
C MET A 49 9.58 -5.55 -18.27
N ARG A 50 8.95 -4.51 -17.69
CA ARG A 50 7.58 -4.10 -18.02
C ARG A 50 7.45 -3.67 -19.47
N LYS A 51 8.44 -2.93 -20.00
CA LYS A 51 8.48 -2.53 -21.41
C LYS A 51 8.64 -3.74 -22.32
N ALA A 52 9.54 -4.67 -21.97
CA ALA A 52 9.71 -5.92 -22.71
C ALA A 52 8.42 -6.76 -22.73
N TRP A 53 7.76 -6.91 -21.57
CA TRP A 53 6.50 -7.63 -21.44
C TRP A 53 5.37 -7.00 -22.27
N LYS A 54 5.30 -5.66 -22.28
CA LYS A 54 4.34 -4.93 -23.13
C LYS A 54 4.59 -5.19 -24.62
N HIS A 55 5.85 -5.25 -25.04
CA HIS A 55 6.18 -5.52 -26.44
C HIS A 55 5.71 -6.92 -26.86
N ILE A 56 5.87 -7.93 -26.01
CA ILE A 56 5.37 -9.29 -26.25
C ILE A 56 3.83 -9.32 -26.33
N GLY A 57 3.14 -8.63 -25.43
CA GLY A 57 1.67 -8.54 -25.46
C GLY A 57 1.09 -7.85 -26.71
N VAL A 58 1.89 -7.00 -27.37
CA VAL A 58 1.53 -6.39 -28.66
C VAL A 58 1.72 -7.36 -29.83
N LEU A 59 2.55 -8.40 -29.67
CA LEU A 59 2.79 -9.43 -30.70
C LEU A 59 1.78 -10.58 -30.64
N THR A 60 1.07 -10.76 -29.53
CA THR A 60 0.02 -11.79 -29.37
C THR A 60 -1.06 -11.78 -30.47
N PRO A 61 -1.50 -10.62 -31.03
CA PRO A 61 -2.44 -10.59 -32.15
C PRO A 61 -1.84 -11.08 -33.48
N VAL A 62 -0.53 -10.97 -33.67
CA VAL A 62 0.17 -11.25 -34.94
C VAL A 62 0.61 -12.71 -35.04
N LEU A 63 0.83 -13.37 -33.89
CA LEU A 63 1.31 -14.76 -33.81
C LEU A 63 0.20 -15.82 -33.84
N ALA A 64 -1.05 -15.45 -34.15
CA ALA A 64 -2.16 -16.41 -34.18
C ALA A 64 -2.51 -16.83 -35.63
N PRO A 65 -2.19 -18.06 -36.05
CA PRO A 65 -2.97 -18.77 -37.05
C PRO A 65 -4.11 -19.53 -36.34
N ILE A 66 -5.35 -19.18 -36.65
CA ILE A 66 -6.59 -19.97 -36.44
C ILE A 66 -7.04 -20.15 -34.97
N SER A 67 -8.19 -19.55 -34.67
CA SER A 67 -9.14 -19.89 -33.59
C SER A 67 -8.58 -20.04 -32.17
N ILE A 68 -8.06 -18.94 -31.60
CA ILE A 68 -8.20 -18.72 -30.16
C ILE A 68 -9.29 -17.69 -29.99
N HIS A 69 -10.40 -18.09 -29.36
CA HIS A 69 -11.49 -17.19 -28.99
C HIS A 69 -10.94 -15.85 -28.49
N PRO A 70 -11.54 -14.71 -28.90
CA PRO A 70 -11.05 -13.41 -28.48
C PRO A 70 -11.18 -13.31 -26.96
N TYR A 71 -10.09 -13.52 -26.23
CA TYR A 71 -9.98 -13.10 -24.84
C TYR A 71 -9.99 -11.58 -24.89
N LYS A 72 -11.20 -11.01 -24.79
CA LYS A 72 -11.45 -9.58 -24.87
C LYS A 72 -10.44 -8.86 -23.98
N ALA A 73 -9.61 -8.06 -24.62
CA ALA A 73 -8.75 -7.05 -24.00
C ALA A 73 -9.58 -5.91 -23.35
N LYS A 74 -10.58 -6.26 -22.54
CA LYS A 74 -11.46 -5.32 -21.85
C LYS A 74 -11.01 -5.05 -20.41
N LYS A 75 -10.07 -5.84 -19.85
CA LYS A 75 -9.68 -5.72 -18.44
C LYS A 75 -8.70 -4.57 -18.14
N PHE A 76 -7.85 -4.17 -19.09
CA PHE A 76 -6.92 -3.04 -18.84
C PHE A 76 -7.55 -1.65 -19.02
N ALA A 77 -8.61 -1.54 -19.83
CA ALA A 77 -9.42 -0.32 -19.88
C ALA A 77 -10.17 -0.13 -18.55
N ASP A 78 -10.66 -1.21 -17.96
CA ASP A 78 -11.38 -1.19 -16.68
C ASP A 78 -10.44 -0.88 -15.50
N VAL A 79 -9.22 -1.45 -15.47
CA VAL A 79 -8.22 -1.08 -14.45
C VAL A 79 -7.77 0.37 -14.61
N LYS A 80 -7.63 0.89 -15.85
CA LYS A 80 -7.38 2.32 -16.07
C LYS A 80 -8.56 3.18 -15.63
N ALA A 81 -9.80 2.74 -15.80
CA ALA A 81 -11.00 3.44 -15.33
C ALA A 81 -11.10 3.45 -13.80
N VAL A 82 -10.70 2.36 -13.13
CA VAL A 82 -10.60 2.28 -11.67
C VAL A 82 -9.45 3.16 -11.15
N LEU A 83 -8.30 3.20 -11.82
CA LEU A 83 -7.19 4.09 -11.46
C LEU A 83 -7.48 5.56 -11.79
N SER A 84 -8.26 5.86 -12.84
CA SER A 84 -8.66 7.23 -13.16
C SER A 84 -9.74 7.75 -12.21
N ARG A 85 -10.58 6.88 -11.62
CA ARG A 85 -11.44 7.24 -10.48
C ARG A 85 -10.65 7.71 -9.26
N PHE A 86 -9.42 7.24 -9.09
CA PHE A 86 -8.51 7.72 -8.05
C PHE A 86 -7.73 8.99 -8.43
N LYS A 87 -7.81 9.45 -9.69
CA LYS A 87 -7.07 10.61 -10.19
C LYS A 87 -7.92 11.87 -10.38
N GLU A 88 -9.24 11.80 -10.21
CA GLU A 88 -10.08 13.00 -10.18
C GLU A 88 -10.14 13.63 -8.79
N SER A 89 -9.10 14.43 -8.55
CA SER A 89 -8.98 15.44 -7.51
C SER A 89 -10.07 16.52 -7.69
N LYS A 90 -11.27 16.29 -7.16
CA LYS A 90 -12.25 17.37 -6.92
C LYS A 90 -12.79 17.44 -5.49
N ASN A 91 -12.63 16.39 -4.68
CA ASN A 91 -13.26 16.29 -3.36
C ASN A 91 -12.25 16.22 -2.19
N ARG A 92 -11.09 16.90 -2.29
CA ARG A 92 -10.06 16.91 -1.23
C ARG A 92 -10.64 17.37 0.12
N ALA A 93 -11.66 18.24 0.12
CA ALA A 93 -12.34 18.70 1.32
C ALA A 93 -13.16 17.59 2.02
N ALA A 94 -13.89 16.76 1.26
CA ALA A 94 -14.72 15.69 1.84
C ALA A 94 -13.87 14.56 2.43
N ILE A 95 -12.74 14.24 1.79
CA ILE A 95 -11.80 13.22 2.29
C ILE A 95 -11.10 13.70 3.57
N ALA A 96 -10.74 14.99 3.65
CA ALA A 96 -10.16 15.56 4.87
C ALA A 96 -11.15 15.49 6.06
N MET A 97 -12.43 15.78 5.84
CA MET A 97 -13.47 15.70 6.87
C MET A 97 -13.69 14.27 7.36
N ALA A 98 -13.73 13.29 6.46
CA ALA A 98 -13.85 11.89 6.84
C ALA A 98 -12.63 11.40 7.64
N ALA A 99 -11.42 11.81 7.24
CA ALA A 99 -10.19 11.48 7.97
C ALA A 99 -10.16 12.10 9.37
N MET A 100 -10.61 13.35 9.53
CA MET A 100 -10.72 13.99 10.84
C MET A 100 -11.75 13.30 11.74
N ALA A 101 -12.91 12.92 11.21
CA ALA A 101 -13.93 12.22 11.99
C ALA A 101 -13.44 10.87 12.51
N VAL A 102 -12.72 10.11 11.66
CA VAL A 102 -12.08 8.84 12.06
C VAL A 102 -10.97 9.08 13.09
N MET A 103 -10.15 10.13 12.93
CA MET A 103 -9.12 10.47 13.92
C MET A 103 -9.74 10.83 15.28
N VAL A 104 -10.80 11.63 15.30
CA VAL A 104 -11.53 11.98 16.53
C VAL A 104 -12.09 10.72 17.22
N LEU A 105 -12.73 9.82 16.47
CA LEU A 105 -13.25 8.56 17.01
C LEU A 105 -12.15 7.66 17.58
N LEU A 106 -10.98 7.60 16.93
CA LEU A 106 -9.82 6.84 17.42
C LEU A 106 -9.16 7.49 18.65
N CYS A 107 -9.27 8.81 18.80
CA CYS A 107 -8.75 9.53 19.96
C CYS A 107 -9.66 9.45 21.21
N LEU A 108 -10.95 9.09 21.07
CA LEU A 108 -11.87 8.94 22.22
C LEU A 108 -11.41 7.92 23.29
N PRO A 109 -10.99 6.68 22.96
CA PRO A 109 -10.49 5.73 23.97
C PRO A 109 -9.17 6.16 24.60
N VAL A 110 -8.36 6.94 23.87
CA VAL A 110 -7.08 7.48 24.34
C VAL A 110 -7.31 8.63 25.33
N PHE A 111 -8.25 9.53 25.06
CA PHE A 111 -8.62 10.57 26.02
C PHE A 111 -9.21 10.01 27.32
N LYS A 112 -10.03 8.96 27.23
CA LYS A 112 -10.62 8.33 28.42
C LYS A 112 -9.57 7.68 29.33
N THR A 113 -8.51 7.12 28.76
CA THR A 113 -7.41 6.52 29.53
C THR A 113 -6.52 7.59 30.16
N TYR A 114 -6.18 8.67 29.44
CA TYR A 114 -5.35 9.74 30.00
C TYR A 114 -6.05 10.61 31.06
N PHE A 115 -7.35 10.92 30.91
CA PHE A 115 -8.03 11.81 31.86
C PHE A 115 -8.48 11.09 33.15
N PHE A 116 -8.81 9.79 33.08
CA PHE A 116 -9.33 9.07 34.24
C PHE A 116 -8.21 8.62 35.21
N GLU A 117 -6.97 8.49 34.74
CA GLU A 117 -5.84 8.08 35.58
C GLU A 117 -5.28 9.22 36.45
N GLN A 118 -5.44 10.49 36.05
CA GLN A 118 -5.06 11.64 36.90
C GLN A 118 -6.02 11.87 38.09
N ALA A 119 -7.29 11.47 38.00
CA ALA A 119 -8.25 11.71 39.08
C ALA A 119 -7.99 10.84 40.33
N VAL A 120 -7.33 9.69 40.18
CA VAL A 120 -7.09 8.75 41.30
C VAL A 120 -5.84 9.13 42.11
N GLN A 121 -4.85 9.78 41.50
CA GLN A 121 -3.62 10.21 42.20
C GLN A 121 -3.87 11.38 43.17
N PHE A 122 -4.83 12.28 42.88
CA PHE A 122 -5.08 13.45 43.73
C PHE A 122 -5.78 13.15 45.06
N MET A 123 -6.45 11.99 45.22
CA MET A 123 -7.10 11.62 46.48
C MET A 123 -6.24 10.79 47.44
N SER A 124 -4.98 10.47 47.08
CA SER A 124 -4.08 9.68 47.93
C SER A 124 -3.02 10.51 48.68
N ILE A 125 -3.20 11.82 48.80
CA ILE A 125 -2.45 12.62 49.77
C ILE A 125 -3.23 12.61 51.08
N LYS A 126 -3.04 11.54 51.85
CA LYS A 126 -3.49 11.46 53.25
C LYS A 126 -2.48 12.23 54.09
N PRO A 127 -2.80 13.40 54.68
CA PRO A 127 -1.89 13.99 55.66
C PRO A 127 -1.87 13.07 56.88
N GLN A 128 -0.69 12.58 57.23
CA GLN A 128 -0.40 12.03 58.55
C GLN A 128 -0.04 13.20 59.47
N PRO A 129 -0.84 13.56 60.49
CA PRO A 129 -0.38 14.41 61.57
C PRO A 129 0.02 13.50 62.74
N GLY A 130 1.25 13.01 62.68
CA GLY A 130 1.88 12.27 63.76
C GLY A 130 3.11 13.00 64.29
N SER A 131 2.91 13.66 65.44
CA SER A 131 3.89 13.72 66.55
C SER A 131 4.85 14.92 66.69
N ARG A 132 4.70 15.57 67.87
CA ARG A 132 5.67 16.22 68.79
C ARG A 132 5.67 17.75 68.83
N LYS A 133 5.16 18.32 69.93
CA LYS A 133 5.83 18.64 71.22
C LYS A 133 6.66 19.92 71.14
N LEU A 134 6.13 21.01 71.71
CA LEU A 134 6.62 21.67 72.93
C LEU A 134 5.57 22.68 73.40
#